data_AF-A0A0N0H2F6-F1
#
_entry.id   AF-A0A0N0H2F6-F1
#
_cell.length_a   1.000
_cell.length_b   1.000
_cell.length_c   1.000
_cell.angle_alpha   90.00
_cell.angle_beta   90.00
_cell.angle_gamma   90.00
#
_symmetry.space_group_name_H-M   'P 1'
#
loop_
_entity.id
_entity.type
_entity.pdbx_description
1 polymer ?
#
loop_
_entity_poly.entity_id
_entity_poly.type
_entity_poly.pdbx_seq_one_letter_code
_entity_poly.pdbx_strand_id
1 'polypeptide(L)'
;MPAGSHIDARAASAELRTVGRLGDVVFEGAYRQVKLDEAASLRLTAVDGDVEVGRLGGAAEISTARGDIRITEAMGGKVVLSTQSGDITVGAAAGVSAALDAGTGHGRIHNALKNDGTADLDIRATTPHGDITARSL
;
A
#
# COMPACT_ATOMS: atom_id res chain seq x y z
N MET A 1 2.58 17.30 12.00
CA MET A 1 1.11 17.15 12.07
C MET A 1 0.76 16.51 13.41
N PRO A 2 -0.28 16.95 14.14
CA PRO A 2 -0.75 16.22 15.32
C PRO A 2 -1.32 14.85 14.88
N ALA A 3 -1.13 13.84 15.72
CA ALA A 3 -1.56 12.47 15.44
C ALA A 3 -3.08 12.41 15.19
N GLY A 4 -3.49 11.70 14.14
CA GLY A 4 -4.91 11.54 13.76
C GLY A 4 -5.44 12.55 12.75
N SER A 5 -4.56 13.24 12.02
CA SER A 5 -4.99 14.20 10.98
C SER A 5 -5.65 13.49 9.79
N HIS A 6 -6.86 13.91 9.43
CA HIS A 6 -7.55 13.50 8.21
C HIS A 6 -7.06 14.39 7.05
N ILE A 7 -6.61 13.77 5.95
CA ILE A 7 -6.19 14.50 4.75
C ILE A 7 -7.13 14.12 3.61
N ASP A 8 -7.90 15.07 3.13
CA ASP A 8 -8.60 14.99 1.84
C ASP A 8 -7.93 15.99 0.90
N ALA A 9 -7.26 15.48 -0.13
CA ALA A 9 -6.60 16.32 -1.11
C ALA A 9 -6.77 15.77 -2.53
N ARG A 10 -7.25 16.63 -3.43
CA ARG A 10 -7.29 16.41 -4.87
C ARG A 10 -6.30 17.34 -5.54
N ALA A 11 -5.39 16.80 -6.34
CA ALA A 11 -4.46 17.61 -7.10
C ALA A 11 -4.30 17.00 -8.49
N ALA A 12 -4.23 17.81 -9.55
CA ALA A 12 -4.04 17.28 -10.91
C ALA A 12 -2.56 16.96 -11.23
N SER A 13 -1.62 17.44 -10.41
CA SER A 13 -0.17 17.35 -10.63
C SER A 13 0.63 17.78 -9.38
N ALA A 14 0.32 17.18 -8.23
CA ALA A 14 1.08 17.44 -6.99
C ALA A 14 1.83 16.19 -6.50
N GLU A 15 3.00 16.43 -5.93
CA GLU A 15 3.73 15.46 -5.10
C GLU A 15 3.20 15.58 -3.67
N LEU A 16 2.79 14.45 -3.07
CA LEU A 16 2.35 14.42 -1.68
C LEU A 16 3.43 13.74 -0.83
N ARG A 17 4.11 14.54 -0.02
CA ARG A 17 4.96 14.05 1.07
C ARG A 17 4.32 14.40 2.39
N THR A 18 4.09 13.40 3.22
CA THR A 18 3.59 13.61 4.57
C THR A 18 4.57 13.03 5.59
N VAL A 19 4.74 13.73 6.70
CA VAL A 19 5.62 13.33 7.80
C VAL A 19 4.80 13.28 9.08
N GLY A 20 4.84 12.12 9.74
CA GLY A 20 4.10 11.83 10.98
C GLY A 20 2.84 10.97 10.79
N ARG A 21 2.11 10.77 11.90
CA ARG A 21 0.92 9.90 11.98
C ARG A 21 -0.31 10.54 11.38
N LEU A 22 -0.79 10.00 10.27
CA LEU A 22 -2.05 10.35 9.64
C LEU A 22 -3.17 9.41 10.10
N GLY A 23 -4.38 9.95 10.23
CA GLY A 23 -5.60 9.20 10.52
C GLY A 23 -6.07 8.50 9.25
N ASP A 24 -7.07 9.09 8.58
CA ASP A 24 -7.50 8.64 7.27
C ASP A 24 -6.99 9.60 6.18
N VAL A 25 -6.52 9.05 5.08
CA VAL A 25 -6.02 9.82 3.94
C VAL A 25 -6.83 9.43 2.71
N VAL A 26 -7.46 10.42 2.07
CA VAL A 26 -8.08 10.31 0.76
C VAL A 26 -7.30 11.22 -0.18
N PHE A 27 -6.63 10.64 -1.17
CA PHE A 27 -5.89 11.43 -2.15
C PHE A 27 -6.14 10.93 -3.57
N GLU A 28 -6.51 11.86 -4.44
CA GLU A 28 -6.75 11.60 -5.87
C GLU A 28 -5.86 12.53 -6.72
N GLY A 29 -5.04 11.93 -7.59
CA GLY A 29 -4.29 12.65 -8.63
C GLY A 29 -2.80 12.86 -8.33
N ALA A 30 -2.12 11.79 -7.95
CA ALA A 30 -0.66 11.84 -7.86
C ALA A 30 0.00 11.73 -9.24
N TYR A 31 0.96 12.64 -9.47
CA TYR A 31 2.02 12.49 -10.46
C TYR A 31 3.38 12.49 -9.73
N ARG A 32 4.28 11.56 -10.07
CA ARG A 32 5.63 11.28 -9.52
C ARG A 32 5.73 10.41 -8.27
N GLN A 33 5.47 10.93 -7.08
CA GLN A 33 5.70 10.17 -5.84
C GLN A 33 4.72 10.56 -4.75
N VAL A 34 4.21 9.57 -4.04
CA VAL A 34 3.42 9.71 -2.83
C VAL A 34 4.15 8.99 -1.72
N LYS A 35 4.56 9.71 -0.68
CA LYS A 35 5.26 9.11 0.46
C LYS A 35 4.56 9.46 1.77
N LEU A 36 4.13 8.43 2.49
CA LEU A 36 3.53 8.50 3.80
C LEU A 36 4.39 7.74 4.81
N ASP A 37 4.77 8.37 5.90
CA ASP A 37 5.52 7.69 6.96
C ASP A 37 4.65 6.73 7.77
N GLU A 38 3.48 7.18 8.24
CA GLU A 38 2.54 6.36 9.02
C GLU A 38 1.09 6.77 8.76
N ALA A 39 0.22 5.79 8.48
CA ALA A 39 -1.22 5.99 8.28
C ALA A 39 -2.03 4.95 9.05
N ALA A 40 -3.10 5.37 9.73
CA ALA A 40 -4.03 4.46 10.39
C ALA A 40 -4.93 3.75 9.36
N SER A 41 -5.42 4.50 8.36
CA SER A 41 -6.07 3.97 7.17
C SER A 41 -5.70 4.81 5.94
N LEU A 42 -5.78 4.22 4.74
CA LEU A 42 -5.38 4.91 3.50
C LEU A 42 -6.29 4.56 2.33
N ARG A 43 -6.80 5.57 1.64
CA ARG A 43 -7.44 5.45 0.32
C ARG A 43 -6.70 6.36 -0.65
N LEU A 44 -6.00 5.77 -1.60
CA LEU A 44 -5.15 6.52 -2.54
C LEU A 44 -5.41 6.09 -3.98
N THR A 45 -5.63 7.07 -4.84
CA THR A 45 -5.71 6.88 -6.28
C THR A 45 -4.68 7.77 -6.97
N ALA A 46 -3.66 7.13 -7.54
CA ALA A 46 -2.61 7.76 -8.32
C ALA A 46 -2.79 7.46 -9.82
N VAL A 47 -2.25 8.33 -10.68
CA VAL A 47 -2.28 8.10 -12.13
C VAL A 47 -0.90 7.68 -12.61
N ASP A 48 0.16 8.38 -12.19
CA ASP A 48 1.51 8.10 -12.65
C ASP A 48 2.51 8.45 -11.56
N GLY A 49 2.82 7.50 -10.68
CA GLY A 49 3.77 7.72 -9.60
C GLY A 49 3.85 6.58 -8.60
N ASP A 50 5.00 6.53 -7.93
CA ASP A 50 5.30 5.53 -6.93
C ASP A 50 4.64 5.87 -5.60
N VAL A 51 4.06 4.86 -4.97
CA VAL A 51 3.42 4.98 -3.65
C VAL A 51 4.27 4.27 -2.63
N GLU A 52 4.72 5.02 -1.62
CA GLU A 52 5.47 4.51 -0.49
C GLU A 52 4.72 4.76 0.81
N VAL A 53 4.40 3.69 1.52
CA VAL A 53 3.88 3.75 2.89
C VAL A 53 4.90 3.11 3.81
N GLY A 54 5.34 3.85 4.83
CA GLY A 54 6.22 3.32 5.87
C GLY A 54 5.44 2.32 6.73
N ARG A 55 4.53 2.83 7.56
CA ARG A 55 3.73 2.02 8.48
C ARG A 55 2.24 2.19 8.23
N LEU A 56 1.55 1.08 8.00
CA LEU A 56 0.11 1.03 7.85
C LEU A 56 -0.51 0.33 9.06
N GLY A 57 -1.28 1.07 9.84
CA GLY A 57 -1.90 0.60 11.08
C GLY A 57 -3.21 -0.16 10.90
N GLY A 58 -3.79 -0.17 9.70
CA GLY A 58 -5.12 -0.71 9.44
C GLY A 58 -5.42 -0.88 7.96
N ALA A 59 -6.69 -0.73 7.58
CA ALA A 59 -7.12 -1.00 6.21
C ALA A 59 -6.56 0.03 5.20
N ALA A 60 -6.23 -0.45 4.00
CA ALA A 60 -5.82 0.41 2.90
C ALA A 60 -6.40 -0.04 1.55
N GLU A 61 -6.66 0.94 0.69
CA GLU A 61 -7.04 0.76 -0.70
C GLU A 61 -6.19 1.71 -1.55
N ILE A 62 -5.23 1.15 -2.28
CA ILE A 62 -4.29 1.90 -3.11
C ILE A 62 -4.43 1.44 -4.55
N SER A 63 -4.69 2.39 -5.44
CA SER A 63 -4.72 2.16 -6.88
C SER A 63 -3.80 3.14 -7.60
N THR A 64 -3.02 2.64 -8.56
CA THR A 64 -2.24 3.49 -9.47
C THR A 64 -2.37 2.99 -10.91
N ALA A 65 -2.36 3.90 -11.90
CA ALA A 65 -2.31 3.47 -13.29
C ALA A 65 -0.88 3.13 -13.72
N ARG A 66 0.14 3.83 -13.20
CA ARG A 66 1.54 3.49 -13.42
C ARG A 66 2.37 3.83 -12.18
N GLY A 67 3.33 2.97 -11.87
CA GLY A 67 4.23 3.14 -10.74
C GLY A 67 4.13 1.98 -9.76
N ASP A 68 5.12 1.94 -8.89
CA ASP A 68 5.27 0.88 -7.90
C ASP A 68 4.46 1.21 -6.65
N ILE A 69 3.93 0.17 -6.00
CA ILE A 69 3.26 0.30 -4.71
C ILE A 69 4.09 -0.43 -3.67
N ARG A 70 4.51 0.27 -2.62
CA ARG A 70 5.34 -0.30 -1.57
C ARG A 70 4.81 0.06 -0.19
N ILE A 71 4.47 -0.98 0.56
CA ILE A 71 4.16 -0.90 1.99
C ILE A 71 5.30 -1.56 2.74
N THR A 72 6.02 -0.77 3.56
CA THR A 72 7.17 -1.26 4.30
C THR A 72 6.73 -2.15 5.45
N GLU A 73 5.70 -1.75 6.19
CA GLU A 73 5.18 -2.47 7.35
C GLU A 73 3.65 -2.30 7.47
N ALA A 74 2.91 -3.39 7.31
CA ALA A 74 1.47 -3.47 7.52
C ALA A 74 1.16 -4.24 8.82
N MET A 75 0.39 -3.63 9.71
CA MET A 75 0.11 -4.18 11.04
C MET A 75 -1.16 -5.03 11.13
N GLY A 76 -2.10 -4.88 10.21
CA GLY A 76 -3.35 -5.64 10.20
C GLY A 76 -4.46 -5.02 9.36
N GLY A 77 -5.58 -5.72 9.25
CA GLY A 77 -6.74 -5.30 8.48
C GLY A 77 -6.69 -5.73 7.02
N LYS A 78 -7.52 -5.09 6.18
CA LYS A 78 -7.64 -5.41 4.75
C LYS A 78 -6.86 -4.41 3.91
N VAL A 79 -5.93 -4.90 3.10
CA VAL A 79 -5.04 -4.10 2.26
C VAL A 79 -5.25 -4.50 0.80
N VAL A 80 -5.80 -3.60 0.00
CA VAL A 80 -6.07 -3.81 -1.43
C VAL A 80 -5.16 -2.92 -2.25
N LEU A 81 -4.31 -3.52 -3.07
CA LEU A 81 -3.29 -2.84 -3.88
C LEU A 81 -3.50 -3.20 -5.35
N SER A 82 -3.51 -2.18 -6.21
CA SER A 82 -3.67 -2.38 -7.64
C SER A 82 -2.81 -1.41 -8.43
N THR A 83 -2.03 -1.92 -9.37
CA THR A 83 -1.32 -1.10 -10.37
C THR A 83 -1.58 -1.67 -11.77
N GLN A 84 -1.71 -0.84 -12.81
CA GLN A 84 -1.77 -1.37 -14.18
C GLN A 84 -0.38 -1.77 -14.70
N SER A 85 0.66 -1.10 -14.21
CA SER A 85 2.05 -1.35 -14.58
C SER A 85 2.96 -0.88 -13.46
N GLY A 86 3.69 -1.82 -12.87
CA GLY A 86 4.57 -1.59 -11.74
C GLY A 86 4.56 -2.78 -10.79
N ASP A 87 5.53 -2.78 -9.89
CA ASP A 87 5.72 -3.82 -8.89
C ASP A 87 4.93 -3.49 -7.61
N ILE A 88 4.46 -4.53 -6.93
CA ILE A 88 3.78 -4.40 -5.64
C ILE A 88 4.63 -5.09 -4.58
N THR A 89 5.06 -4.35 -3.56
CA THR A 89 5.81 -4.88 -2.42
C THR A 89 5.08 -4.62 -1.10
N VAL A 90 4.89 -5.66 -0.29
CA VAL A 90 4.24 -5.56 1.02
C VAL A 90 5.05 -6.28 2.09
N GLY A 91 5.43 -5.57 3.14
CA GLY A 91 5.96 -6.14 4.37
C GLY A 91 4.87 -6.29 5.43
N ALA A 92 4.61 -7.51 5.90
CA ALA A 92 3.79 -7.72 7.10
C ALA A 92 4.63 -7.49 8.36
N ALA A 93 4.10 -6.76 9.33
CA ALA A 93 4.80 -6.47 10.58
C ALA A 93 5.18 -7.75 11.34
N ALA A 94 6.23 -7.68 12.14
CA ALA A 94 6.74 -8.84 12.88
C ALA A 94 5.64 -9.43 13.78
N GLY A 95 5.42 -10.74 13.67
CA GLY A 95 4.41 -11.45 14.45
C GLY A 95 2.99 -11.41 13.88
N VAL A 96 2.73 -10.64 12.82
CA VAL A 96 1.42 -10.59 12.15
C VAL A 96 1.24 -11.81 11.25
N SER A 97 0.11 -12.49 11.41
CA SER A 97 -0.34 -13.55 10.52
C SER A 97 -1.03 -12.94 9.31
N ALA A 98 -0.57 -13.28 8.10
CA ALA A 98 -1.03 -12.64 6.89
C ALA A 98 -1.44 -13.63 5.80
N ALA A 99 -2.42 -13.24 5.00
CA ALA A 99 -2.84 -13.93 3.79
C ALA A 99 -2.58 -13.02 2.57
N LEU A 100 -2.24 -13.64 1.44
CA LEU A 100 -2.04 -12.95 0.17
C LEU A 100 -2.92 -13.57 -0.91
N ASP A 101 -3.79 -12.75 -1.49
CA ASP A 101 -4.45 -12.97 -2.77
C ASP A 101 -3.74 -12.09 -3.82
N ALA A 102 -2.84 -12.71 -4.59
CA ALA A 102 -2.04 -12.01 -5.58
C ALA A 102 -2.36 -12.47 -7.00
N GLY A 103 -2.54 -11.53 -7.92
CA GLY A 103 -2.75 -11.78 -9.33
C GLY A 103 -1.85 -10.92 -10.21
N THR A 104 -0.97 -11.56 -10.99
CA THR A 104 -0.21 -10.88 -12.04
C THR A 104 -0.42 -11.51 -13.42
N GLY A 105 -0.51 -10.68 -14.46
CA GLY A 105 -0.61 -11.13 -15.84
C GLY A 105 0.76 -11.48 -16.42
N HIS A 106 1.73 -10.60 -16.20
CA HIS A 106 3.11 -10.71 -16.64
C HIS A 106 4.05 -10.29 -15.51
N GLY A 107 4.55 -11.26 -14.77
CA GLY A 107 5.48 -11.07 -13.66
C GLY A 107 5.56 -12.32 -12.79
N ARG A 108 6.17 -12.17 -11.62
CA ARG A 108 6.36 -13.22 -10.63
C ARG A 108 5.70 -12.82 -9.32
N ILE A 109 5.14 -13.82 -8.65
CA ILE A 109 4.61 -13.66 -7.31
C ILE A 109 5.58 -14.33 -6.34
N HIS A 110 6.12 -13.57 -5.41
CA HIS A 110 6.90 -14.05 -4.29
C HIS A 110 6.13 -13.85 -2.99
N ASN A 111 5.77 -14.95 -2.33
CA ASN A 111 5.09 -14.91 -1.05
C ASN A 111 5.96 -15.62 0.00
N ALA A 112 6.42 -14.85 0.98
CA ALA A 112 7.15 -15.30 2.16
C ALA A 112 6.46 -14.79 3.45
N LEU A 113 5.12 -14.69 3.43
CA LEU A 113 4.34 -14.32 4.59
C LEU A 113 4.22 -15.48 5.58
N LYS A 114 4.27 -15.14 6.86
CA LYS A 114 3.88 -16.03 7.95
C LYS A 114 2.35 -16.07 8.04
N ASN A 115 1.79 -17.28 8.07
CA ASN A 115 0.38 -17.51 8.32
C ASN A 115 0.24 -18.64 9.35
N ASP A 116 -0.41 -18.35 10.48
CA ASP A 116 -0.63 -19.29 11.58
C ASP A 116 -2.05 -19.90 11.61
N GLY A 117 -2.83 -19.68 10.54
CA GLY A 117 -4.19 -20.20 10.36
C GLY A 117 -5.29 -19.16 10.53
N THR A 118 -5.02 -18.03 11.22
CA THR A 118 -5.94 -16.88 11.29
C THR A 118 -5.21 -15.63 10.81
N ALA A 119 -5.54 -15.15 9.62
CA ALA A 119 -4.89 -13.96 9.08
C ALA A 119 -5.46 -12.68 9.71
N ASP A 120 -4.64 -11.98 10.47
CA ASP A 120 -4.93 -10.62 10.97
C ASP A 120 -4.77 -9.57 9.87
N LEU A 121 -3.99 -9.90 8.83
CA LEU A 121 -3.71 -9.06 7.67
C LEU A 121 -4.11 -9.78 6.38
N ASP A 122 -5.11 -9.25 5.68
CA ASP A 122 -5.56 -9.75 4.38
C ASP A 122 -5.03 -8.81 3.29
N ILE A 123 -4.11 -9.31 2.46
CA ILE A 123 -3.48 -8.55 1.38
C ILE A 123 -4.04 -9.05 0.06
N ARG A 124 -4.64 -8.15 -0.71
CA ARG A 124 -5.00 -8.37 -2.11
C ARG A 124 -4.16 -7.50 -3.01
N ALA A 125 -3.40 -8.09 -3.92
CA ALA A 125 -2.49 -7.38 -4.81
C ALA A 125 -2.73 -7.79 -6.26
N THR A 126 -2.99 -6.83 -7.15
CA THR A 126 -3.21 -7.11 -8.57
C THR A 126 -2.36 -6.20 -9.45
N THR A 127 -1.57 -6.78 -10.36
CA THR A 127 -0.84 -6.04 -11.39
C THR A 127 -0.82 -6.79 -12.73
N PRO A 128 -1.34 -6.24 -13.84
CA PRO A 128 -1.19 -6.88 -15.16
C PRO A 128 0.28 -7.04 -15.58
N HIS A 129 1.15 -6.10 -15.20
CA HIS A 129 2.57 -6.07 -15.58
C HIS A 129 3.42 -5.65 -14.38
N GLY A 130 4.15 -6.61 -13.81
CA GLY A 130 5.02 -6.40 -12.67
C GLY A 130 5.03 -7.59 -11.71
N ASP A 131 6.00 -7.57 -10.82
CA ASP A 131 6.19 -8.56 -9.79
C ASP A 131 5.41 -8.18 -8.52
N ILE A 132 4.91 -9.18 -7.81
CA ILE A 132 4.26 -9.01 -6.51
C ILE A 132 5.11 -9.72 -5.47
N THR A 133 5.63 -8.97 -4.51
CA THR A 133 6.41 -9.51 -3.39
C THR A 133 5.71 -9.21 -2.07
N ALA A 134 5.36 -10.26 -1.32
CA ALA A 134 4.89 -10.14 0.04
C ALA A 134 5.78 -10.94 0.98
N ARG A 135 6.19 -10.35 2.11
CA ARG A 135 7.05 -11.01 3.10
C ARG A 135 6.74 -10.56 4.51
N SER A 136 6.94 -11.43 5.49
CA SER A 136 6.96 -11.02 6.89
C SER A 136 8.32 -10.42 7.28
N LEU A 137 8.30 -9.44 8.18
CA LEU A 137 9.50 -8.81 8.75
C LEU A 137 10.05 -9.58 9.95
#